data_AF-A0A961DJ42-F1
#
_entry.id   AF-A0A961DJ42-F1
#
_cell.length_a   1.000
_cell.length_b   1.000
_cell.length_c   1.000
_cell.angle_alpha   90.00
_cell.angle_beta   90.00
_cell.angle_gamma   90.00
#
_symmetry.space_group_name_H-M   'P 1'
#
loop_
_entity.id
_entity.type
_entity.pdbx_description
1 polymer ?
#
loop_
_entity_poly.entity_id
_entity_poly.type
_entity_poly.pdbx_seq_one_letter_code
_entity_poly.pdbx_strand_id
1 'polypeptide(L)'
;MWHITGPVRTRDFHTAGEPFRIVTDGVPEVAGSTVAERRVHAAESAELQAIRQFLCHEPRGHADMYGCFLVPPDDDGADLGVLFWHKDGYSTACGHGTIALGVWAVQSGLVAANPDGVTPVTIDVPSGRVVARVHSTAGTITHVVFENVESYVIERCIRLDTSRGTVSVDLSYGGAIYASVDAASVGLHVRPDDYGELIAIGREIKWALNDSPLAKHPTDDRLSGVYGTILFDDLGV
;
A
#
# COMPACT_ATOMS: atom_id res chain seq x y z
N MET A 1 -26.55 -1.73 -10.47
CA MET A 1 -25.47 -1.07 -11.24
C MET A 1 -25.33 0.33 -10.67
N TRP A 2 -24.20 0.63 -10.03
CA TRP A 2 -23.95 1.99 -9.52
C TRP A 2 -23.55 2.88 -10.70
N HIS A 3 -24.17 4.04 -10.80
CA HIS A 3 -23.86 5.03 -11.81
C HIS A 3 -23.14 6.19 -11.14
N ILE A 4 -21.87 6.39 -11.49
CA ILE A 4 -21.09 7.54 -11.04
C ILE A 4 -21.59 8.74 -11.85
N THR A 5 -22.36 9.62 -11.21
CA THR A 5 -23.05 10.74 -11.86
C THR A 5 -22.33 12.07 -11.71
N GLY A 6 -21.35 12.17 -10.81
CA GLY A 6 -20.56 13.37 -10.55
C GLY A 6 -19.09 13.23 -10.99
N PRO A 7 -18.38 14.37 -11.14
CA PRO A 7 -16.95 14.36 -11.37
C PRO A 7 -16.19 13.87 -10.11
N VAL A 8 -15.13 13.10 -10.32
CA VAL A 8 -14.15 12.73 -9.29
C VAL A 8 -12.84 13.44 -9.60
N ARG A 9 -12.24 14.12 -8.63
CA ARG A 9 -10.97 14.85 -8.82
C ARG A 9 -9.82 14.07 -8.21
N THR A 10 -8.74 13.93 -8.97
CA THR A 10 -7.54 13.23 -8.51
C THR A 10 -6.27 14.05 -8.71
N ARG A 11 -5.26 13.73 -7.91
CA ARG A 11 -3.86 14.11 -8.12
C ARG A 11 -3.05 12.83 -8.25
N ASP A 12 -2.44 12.66 -9.41
CA ASP A 12 -1.69 11.44 -9.71
C ASP A 12 -0.20 11.70 -9.45
N PHE A 13 0.40 10.85 -8.63
CA PHE A 13 1.81 10.83 -8.27
C PHE A 13 2.42 9.50 -8.71
N HIS A 14 3.75 9.41 -8.64
CA HIS A 14 4.43 8.13 -8.58
C HIS A 14 5.55 8.19 -7.54
N THR A 15 5.85 7.05 -6.92
CA THR A 15 6.99 6.90 -6.00
C THR A 15 7.84 5.76 -6.53
N ALA A 16 9.06 6.06 -6.98
CA ALA A 16 9.96 5.10 -7.63
C ALA A 16 9.37 4.37 -8.86
N GLY A 17 8.33 4.94 -9.49
CA GLY A 17 7.66 4.39 -10.67
C GLY A 17 6.30 3.75 -10.37
N GLU A 18 6.03 3.43 -9.10
CA GLU A 18 4.73 2.91 -8.67
C GLU A 18 3.69 4.05 -8.65
N PRO A 19 2.56 3.92 -9.38
CA PRO A 19 1.57 4.99 -9.49
C PRO A 19 0.78 5.14 -8.19
N PHE A 20 0.43 6.38 -7.83
CA PHE A 20 -0.40 6.67 -6.68
C PHE A 20 -1.41 7.79 -6.97
N ARG A 21 -2.68 7.41 -7.09
CA ARG A 21 -3.80 8.31 -7.37
C ARG A 21 -4.48 8.78 -6.09
N ILE A 22 -4.26 10.05 -5.72
CA ILE A 22 -4.88 10.68 -4.56
C ILE A 22 -6.23 11.27 -4.97
N VAL A 23 -7.32 10.72 -4.45
CA VAL A 23 -8.66 11.25 -4.72
C VAL A 23 -8.99 12.35 -3.73
N THR A 24 -9.15 13.57 -4.24
CA THR A 24 -9.31 14.78 -3.42
C THR A 24 -10.75 15.25 -3.30
N ASP A 25 -11.64 14.81 -4.20
CA ASP A 25 -13.04 15.23 -4.24
C ASP A 25 -13.90 14.25 -5.07
N GLY A 26 -15.21 14.25 -4.85
CA GLY A 26 -16.19 13.45 -5.61
C GLY A 26 -16.41 12.02 -5.10
N VAL A 27 -16.11 11.76 -3.82
CA VAL A 27 -16.32 10.47 -3.15
C VAL A 27 -17.27 10.70 -1.96
N PRO A 28 -18.27 9.82 -1.73
CA PRO A 28 -19.16 9.94 -0.58
C PRO A 28 -18.39 9.82 0.73
N GLU A 29 -18.93 10.43 1.79
CA GLU A 29 -18.36 10.31 3.13
C GLU A 29 -18.35 8.84 3.58
N VAL A 30 -17.23 8.43 4.17
CA VAL A 30 -17.06 7.08 4.69
C VAL A 30 -17.35 7.08 6.18
N ALA A 31 -18.41 6.39 6.58
CA ALA A 31 -18.79 6.25 7.99
C ALA A 31 -17.68 5.55 8.80
N GLY A 32 -17.56 5.90 10.08
CA GLY A 32 -16.58 5.33 11.02
C GLY A 32 -15.94 6.43 11.84
N SER A 33 -15.47 6.09 13.04
CA SER A 33 -14.73 7.00 13.92
C SER A 33 -13.24 6.97 13.63
N THR A 34 -12.71 5.80 13.26
CA THR A 34 -11.29 5.59 12.91
C THR A 34 -11.10 5.24 11.43
N VAL A 35 -9.91 5.47 10.89
CA VAL A 35 -9.51 5.07 9.54
C VAL A 35 -9.66 3.56 9.36
N ALA A 36 -9.39 2.76 10.39
CA ALA A 36 -9.56 1.32 10.37
C ALA A 36 -11.05 0.91 10.24
N GLU A 37 -11.96 1.57 10.95
CA GLU A 37 -13.41 1.37 10.79
C GLU A 37 -13.90 1.83 9.42
N ARG A 38 -13.45 3.00 8.97
CA ARG A 38 -13.78 3.54 7.65
C ARG A 38 -13.34 2.59 6.52
N ARG A 39 -12.18 1.94 6.65
CA ARG A 39 -11.73 0.92 5.69
C ARG A 39 -12.73 -0.24 5.59
N VAL A 40 -13.23 -0.74 6.72
CA VAL A 40 -14.20 -1.85 6.73
C VAL A 40 -15.50 -1.41 6.03
N HIS A 41 -16.06 -0.26 6.40
CA HIS A 41 -17.26 0.26 5.76
C HIS A 41 -17.07 0.56 4.27
N ALA A 42 -15.90 1.07 3.86
CA ALA A 42 -15.58 1.30 2.46
C ALA A 42 -15.48 -0.01 1.65
N ALA A 43 -14.99 -1.09 2.28
CA ALA A 43 -14.94 -2.41 1.67
C ALA A 43 -16.34 -3.00 1.45
N GLU A 44 -17.28 -2.75 2.36
CA GLU A 44 -18.66 -3.24 2.30
C GLU A 44 -19.59 -2.34 1.46
N SER A 45 -19.22 -1.08 1.24
CA SER A 45 -20.00 -0.13 0.45
C SER A 45 -19.89 -0.39 -1.05
N ALA A 46 -20.99 -0.80 -1.66
CA ALA A 46 -21.07 -1.04 -3.09
C ALA A 46 -20.82 0.23 -3.95
N GLU A 47 -21.12 1.41 -3.43
CA GLU A 47 -20.85 2.69 -4.10
C GLU A 47 -19.35 3.00 -4.10
N LEU A 48 -18.68 2.90 -2.96
CA LEU A 48 -17.23 3.14 -2.84
C LEU A 48 -16.44 2.11 -3.64
N GLN A 49 -16.87 0.85 -3.65
CA GLN A 49 -16.31 -0.19 -4.52
C GLN A 49 -16.45 0.16 -6.00
N ALA A 50 -17.61 0.69 -6.43
CA ALA A 50 -17.81 1.09 -7.82
C ALA A 50 -16.89 2.27 -8.20
N ILE A 51 -16.71 3.25 -7.31
CA ILE A 51 -15.78 4.37 -7.54
C ILE A 51 -14.33 3.88 -7.60
N ARG A 52 -13.91 3.02 -6.66
CA ARG A 52 -12.58 2.39 -6.67
C ARG A 52 -12.32 1.67 -8.00
N GLN A 53 -13.24 0.80 -8.43
CA GLN A 53 -13.10 0.06 -9.69
C GLN A 53 -13.05 1.00 -10.89
N PHE A 54 -13.88 2.06 -10.91
CA PHE A 54 -13.88 3.06 -11.97
C PHE A 54 -12.55 3.83 -12.08
N LEU A 55 -11.88 4.09 -10.95
CA LEU A 55 -10.61 4.80 -10.90
C LEU A 55 -9.40 3.90 -11.11
N CYS A 56 -9.53 2.60 -10.81
CA CYS A 56 -8.44 1.65 -10.84
C CYS A 56 -8.39 0.84 -12.14
N HIS A 57 -9.54 0.43 -12.68
CA HIS A 57 -9.58 -0.42 -13.87
C HIS A 57 -9.47 0.39 -15.16
N GLU A 58 -9.12 -0.29 -16.24
CA GLU A 58 -9.21 0.28 -17.58
C GLU A 58 -10.65 0.75 -17.87
N PRO A 59 -10.82 1.89 -18.58
CA PRO A 59 -9.79 2.63 -19.31
C PRO A 59 -9.12 3.78 -18.53
N ARG A 60 -9.45 3.97 -17.24
CA ARG A 60 -8.98 5.13 -16.46
C ARG A 60 -7.76 4.84 -15.58
N GLY A 61 -7.60 3.58 -15.21
CA GLY A 61 -6.38 3.05 -14.62
C GLY A 61 -5.88 1.89 -15.46
N HIS A 62 -5.23 0.95 -14.79
CA HIS A 62 -4.65 -0.27 -15.35
C HIS A 62 -4.49 -1.31 -14.22
N ALA A 63 -4.04 -2.51 -14.55
CA ALA A 63 -3.93 -3.61 -13.58
C ALA A 63 -3.09 -3.30 -12.33
N ASP A 64 -2.11 -2.40 -12.47
CA ASP A 64 -1.16 -2.00 -11.42
C ASP A 64 -1.45 -0.59 -10.85
N MET A 65 -2.64 -0.03 -11.10
CA MET A 65 -3.01 1.26 -10.52
C MET A 65 -3.23 1.14 -9.01
N TYR A 66 -2.65 2.08 -8.26
CA TYR A 66 -2.82 2.22 -6.82
C TYR A 66 -3.32 3.62 -6.49
N GLY A 67 -4.10 3.77 -5.42
CA GLY A 67 -4.54 5.08 -4.99
C GLY A 67 -5.11 5.10 -3.59
N CYS A 68 -5.76 6.21 -3.27
CA CYS A 68 -6.42 6.37 -1.98
C CYS A 68 -7.63 7.31 -2.01
N PHE A 69 -8.53 7.10 -1.05
CA PHE A 69 -9.51 8.11 -0.65
C PHE A 69 -9.00 8.84 0.58
N LEU A 70 -9.03 10.17 0.55
CA LEU A 70 -8.80 10.99 1.74
C LEU A 70 -10.02 10.91 2.65
N VAL A 71 -9.77 10.79 3.96
CA VAL A 71 -10.80 10.80 5.00
C VAL A 71 -10.34 11.69 6.16
N PRO A 72 -11.24 12.11 7.05
CA PRO A 72 -10.84 12.78 8.28
C PRO A 72 -9.83 11.93 9.07
N PRO A 73 -8.85 12.55 9.74
CA PRO A 73 -7.98 11.85 10.69
C PRO A 73 -8.79 11.32 11.88
N ASP A 74 -8.20 10.42 12.66
CA ASP A 74 -8.85 9.80 13.81
C ASP A 74 -9.01 10.79 14.97
N ASP A 75 -8.10 11.76 15.07
CA ASP A 75 -8.09 12.83 16.06
C ASP A 75 -7.30 14.07 15.57
N ASP A 76 -7.19 15.10 16.41
CA ASP A 76 -6.46 16.34 16.13
C ASP A 76 -4.92 16.16 16.05
N GLY A 77 -4.42 14.94 16.27
CA GLY A 77 -3.00 14.61 16.24
C GLY A 77 -2.47 14.16 14.88
N ALA A 78 -3.33 14.05 13.85
CA ALA A 78 -2.92 13.79 12.47
C ALA A 78 -3.40 14.89 11.52
N ASP A 79 -2.64 15.10 10.44
CA ASP A 79 -2.94 16.10 9.42
C ASP A 79 -4.01 15.57 8.43
N LEU A 80 -4.09 14.25 8.24
CA LEU A 80 -5.04 13.58 7.35
C LEU A 80 -5.21 12.09 7.70
N GLY A 81 -6.37 11.54 7.33
CA GLY A 81 -6.61 10.10 7.29
C GLY A 81 -6.68 9.60 5.84
N VAL A 82 -6.38 8.32 5.61
CA VAL A 82 -6.39 7.76 4.26
C VAL A 82 -6.86 6.31 4.19
N LEU A 83 -7.65 6.00 3.15
CA LEU A 83 -8.04 4.65 2.77
C LEU A 83 -7.34 4.26 1.47
N PHE A 84 -6.28 3.48 1.58
CA PHE A 84 -5.55 2.94 0.44
C PHE A 84 -6.36 1.89 -0.31
N TRP A 85 -6.26 1.89 -1.64
CA TRP A 85 -6.93 0.91 -2.49
C TRP A 85 -6.11 0.58 -3.74
N HIS A 86 -6.36 -0.61 -4.27
CA HIS A 86 -5.84 -1.13 -5.54
C HIS A 86 -6.92 -2.00 -6.22
N LYS A 87 -6.60 -2.67 -7.32
CA LYS A 87 -7.60 -3.44 -8.10
C LYS A 87 -8.34 -4.52 -7.30
N ASP A 88 -7.70 -5.10 -6.29
CA ASP A 88 -8.25 -6.22 -5.51
C ASP A 88 -9.00 -5.78 -4.24
N GLY A 89 -8.97 -4.48 -3.89
CA GLY A 89 -9.69 -3.97 -2.72
C GLY A 89 -8.92 -2.88 -1.96
N TYR A 90 -9.07 -2.88 -0.64
CA TYR A 90 -8.47 -1.90 0.26
C TYR A 90 -7.33 -2.50 1.08
N SER A 91 -6.18 -1.84 1.10
CA SER A 91 -4.99 -2.29 1.83
C SER A 91 -4.90 -1.67 3.23
N THR A 92 -4.00 -2.23 4.05
CA THR A 92 -3.79 -1.83 5.46
C THR A 92 -2.68 -0.81 5.63
N ALA A 93 -1.66 -0.87 4.77
CA ALA A 93 -0.47 -0.02 4.78
C ALA A 93 0.03 0.18 3.35
N CYS A 94 0.71 1.29 3.10
CA CYS A 94 1.34 1.56 1.81
C CYS A 94 2.48 2.57 1.93
N GLY A 95 3.75 2.11 1.91
CA GLY A 95 4.91 2.99 2.05
C GLY A 95 5.08 3.99 0.90
N HIS A 96 4.87 3.53 -0.34
CA HIS A 96 4.98 4.39 -1.52
C HIS A 96 3.90 5.49 -1.52
N GLY A 97 2.70 5.15 -1.03
CA GLY A 97 1.58 6.07 -0.84
C GLY A 97 1.83 7.06 0.29
N THR A 98 2.38 6.63 1.43
CA THR A 98 2.80 7.52 2.52
C THR A 98 3.81 8.57 2.05
N ILE A 99 4.78 8.18 1.22
CA ILE A 99 5.73 9.11 0.60
C ILE A 99 5.01 10.13 -0.30
N ALA A 100 4.16 9.65 -1.21
CA ALA A 100 3.41 10.52 -2.12
C ALA A 100 2.48 11.49 -1.37
N LEU A 101 1.80 11.02 -0.32
CA LEU A 101 0.93 11.84 0.54
C LEU A 101 1.71 12.92 1.27
N GLY A 102 2.91 12.61 1.78
CA GLY A 102 3.79 13.62 2.40
C GLY A 102 4.11 14.75 1.42
N VAL A 103 4.54 14.40 0.21
CA VAL A 103 4.81 15.40 -0.86
C VAL A 103 3.56 16.19 -1.19
N TRP A 104 2.43 15.51 -1.41
CA TRP A 104 1.17 16.14 -1.77
C TRP A 104 0.66 17.11 -0.67
N ALA A 105 0.73 16.72 0.60
CA ALA A 105 0.27 17.55 1.72
C ALA A 105 1.06 18.87 1.81
N VAL A 106 2.37 18.82 1.59
CA VAL A 106 3.23 20.01 1.56
C VAL A 106 2.96 20.85 0.30
N GLN A 107 2.90 20.23 -0.89
CA GLN A 107 2.70 20.95 -2.16
C GLN A 107 1.31 21.59 -2.28
N SER A 108 0.29 20.95 -1.72
CA SER A 108 -1.09 21.46 -1.72
C SER A 108 -1.31 22.57 -0.68
N GLY A 109 -0.36 22.77 0.24
CA GLY A 109 -0.49 23.70 1.35
C GLY A 109 -1.39 23.18 2.49
N LEU A 110 -1.76 21.89 2.48
CA LEU A 110 -2.45 21.25 3.61
C LEU A 110 -1.59 21.32 4.87
N VAL A 111 -0.28 21.08 4.72
CA VAL A 111 0.72 21.23 5.79
C VAL A 111 1.69 22.35 5.40
N ALA A 112 1.96 23.26 6.33
CA ALA A 112 2.86 24.39 6.10
C ALA A 112 4.31 23.92 5.87
N ALA A 113 4.86 24.25 4.70
CA ALA A 113 6.20 23.83 4.29
C ALA A 113 7.30 24.54 5.10
N ASN A 114 8.30 23.78 5.54
CA ASN A 114 9.63 24.31 5.87
C ASN A 114 10.50 24.29 4.59
N PRO A 115 10.83 25.45 3.98
CA PRO A 115 11.55 25.49 2.71
C PRO A 115 13.00 25.00 2.80
N ASP A 116 13.61 25.03 3.98
CA ASP A 116 15.02 24.69 4.22
C ASP A 116 15.15 23.77 5.45
N GLY A 117 14.40 22.66 5.45
CA GLY A 117 14.41 21.72 6.56
C GLY A 117 13.48 20.55 6.38
N VAL A 118 12.94 20.05 7.49
CA VAL A 118 12.07 18.88 7.54
C VAL A 118 10.67 19.28 7.95
N THR A 119 9.67 18.89 7.16
CA THR A 119 8.25 19.08 7.45
C THR A 119 7.63 17.72 7.79
N PRO A 120 7.20 17.48 9.05
CA PRO A 120 6.47 16.27 9.39
C PRO A 120 5.03 16.36 8.87
N VAL A 121 4.54 15.27 8.29
CA VAL A 121 3.16 15.07 7.87
C VAL A 121 2.68 13.79 8.55
N THR A 122 1.75 13.93 9.47
CA THR A 122 1.20 12.84 10.28
C THR A 122 -0.06 12.30 9.62
N ILE A 123 -0.05 11.00 9.31
CA ILE A 123 -1.07 10.36 8.47
C ILE A 123 -1.64 9.17 9.24
N ASP A 124 -2.97 9.15 9.40
CA ASP A 124 -3.67 7.97 9.91
C ASP A 124 -3.95 7.00 8.76
N VAL A 125 -3.37 5.80 8.86
CA VAL A 125 -3.62 4.69 7.93
C VAL A 125 -4.29 3.53 8.65
N PRO A 126 -4.91 2.55 7.95
CA PRO A 126 -5.67 1.50 8.62
C PRO A 126 -4.87 0.59 9.56
N SER A 127 -3.54 0.52 9.39
CA SER A 127 -2.62 -0.25 10.24
C SER A 127 -2.02 0.55 11.41
N GLY A 128 -2.29 1.85 11.50
CA GLY A 128 -1.76 2.74 12.54
C GLY A 128 -1.25 4.07 11.99
N ARG A 129 -1.00 5.03 12.88
CA ARG A 129 -0.45 6.34 12.52
C ARG A 129 0.99 6.23 12.03
N VAL A 130 1.31 6.93 10.95
CA VAL A 130 2.67 7.06 10.40
C VAL A 130 3.05 8.52 10.20
N VAL A 131 4.34 8.84 10.24
CA VAL A 131 4.84 10.20 10.01
C VAL A 131 5.78 10.22 8.80
N ALA A 132 5.34 10.89 7.73
CA ALA A 132 6.18 11.21 6.60
C ALA A 132 6.97 12.49 6.90
N ARG A 133 8.30 12.41 6.87
CA ARG A 133 9.21 13.54 7.05
C ARG A 133 9.67 13.99 5.68
N VAL A 134 9.15 15.13 5.24
CA VAL A 134 9.43 15.71 3.93
C VAL A 134 10.62 16.66 4.04
N HIS A 135 11.71 16.33 3.37
CA HIS A 135 12.94 17.12 3.40
C HIS A 135 12.98 18.09 2.22
N SER A 136 13.20 19.37 2.50
CA SER A 136 13.28 20.43 1.50
C SER A 136 14.60 21.20 1.60
N THR A 137 15.07 21.71 0.46
CA THR A 137 16.20 22.64 0.37
C THR A 137 15.87 23.71 -0.67
N ALA A 138 16.00 24.98 -0.29
CA ALA A 138 15.62 26.15 -1.07
C ALA A 138 14.20 26.05 -1.65
N GLY A 139 13.24 25.57 -0.85
CA GLY A 139 11.84 25.37 -1.22
C GLY A 139 11.57 24.16 -2.11
N THR A 140 12.60 23.39 -2.48
CA THR A 140 12.46 22.18 -3.31
C THR A 140 12.45 20.95 -2.43
N ILE A 141 11.42 20.10 -2.55
CA ILE A 141 11.38 18.80 -1.88
C ILE A 141 12.43 17.88 -2.51
N THR A 142 13.33 17.33 -1.68
CA THR A 142 14.46 16.51 -2.12
C THR A 142 14.21 15.01 -1.93
N HIS A 143 13.63 14.64 -0.79
CA HIS A 143 13.28 13.26 -0.46
C HIS A 143 12.28 13.23 0.69
N VAL A 144 11.68 12.05 0.90
CA VAL A 144 10.81 11.77 2.03
C VAL A 144 11.32 10.51 2.70
N VAL A 145 11.36 10.54 4.03
CA VAL A 145 11.53 9.34 4.86
C VAL A 145 10.29 9.18 5.71
N PHE A 146 9.94 7.97 6.10
CA PHE A 146 8.87 7.73 7.06
C PHE A 146 9.27 6.62 8.01
N GLU A 147 8.76 6.72 9.23
CA GLU A 147 8.85 5.64 10.21
C GLU A 147 7.61 4.75 10.03
N ASN A 148 7.86 3.48 9.72
CA ASN A 148 6.79 2.51 9.55
C ASN A 148 6.35 1.94 10.91
N VAL A 149 5.24 1.20 10.92
CA VAL A 149 4.84 0.41 12.09
C VAL A 149 5.89 -0.66 12.43
N GLU A 150 5.81 -1.21 13.65
CA GLU A 150 6.68 -2.31 14.08
C GLU A 150 6.71 -3.43 13.04
N SER A 151 7.94 -3.84 12.69
CA SER A 151 8.19 -4.82 11.64
C SER A 151 9.03 -5.97 12.21
N TYR A 152 8.66 -7.21 11.91
CA TYR A 152 9.28 -8.39 12.50
C TYR A 152 9.19 -9.60 11.56
N VAL A 153 10.08 -10.57 11.77
CA VAL A 153 10.05 -11.86 11.07
C VAL A 153 9.03 -12.77 11.78
N ILE A 154 8.12 -13.34 11.00
CA ILE A 154 7.11 -14.30 11.49
C ILE A 154 7.72 -15.70 11.52
N GLU A 155 8.30 -16.13 10.41
CA GLU A 155 8.89 -17.47 10.28
C GLU A 155 9.93 -17.47 9.15
N ARG A 156 10.98 -18.28 9.29
CA ARG A 156 12.04 -18.42 8.27
C ARG A 156 12.08 -19.81 7.70
N CYS A 157 12.62 -19.92 6.49
CA CYS A 157 12.92 -21.19 5.85
C CYS A 157 11.71 -22.12 5.67
N ILE A 158 10.53 -21.56 5.40
CA ILE A 158 9.33 -22.35 5.11
C ILE A 158 9.55 -23.07 3.79
N ARG A 159 9.56 -24.40 3.83
CA ARG A 159 9.72 -25.24 2.65
C ARG A 159 8.37 -25.34 1.93
N LEU A 160 8.34 -24.93 0.67
CA LEU A 160 7.12 -24.94 -0.14
C LEU A 160 7.39 -25.59 -1.50
N ASP A 161 6.57 -26.57 -1.86
CA ASP A 161 6.58 -27.14 -3.21
C ASP A 161 5.83 -26.22 -4.17
N THR A 162 6.46 -25.90 -5.29
CA THR A 162 5.90 -25.03 -6.33
C THR A 162 6.02 -25.67 -7.71
N SER A 163 5.40 -25.06 -8.71
CA SER A 163 5.60 -25.36 -10.13
C SER A 163 7.05 -25.30 -10.60
N ARG A 164 7.93 -24.64 -9.84
CA ARG A 164 9.37 -24.46 -10.11
C ARG A 164 10.28 -25.24 -9.15
N GLY A 165 9.71 -26.19 -8.39
CA GLY A 165 10.42 -27.01 -7.42
C GLY A 165 10.25 -26.52 -5.98
N THR A 166 10.95 -27.16 -5.04
CA THR A 166 10.83 -26.84 -3.61
C THR A 166 11.69 -25.63 -3.24
N VAL A 167 11.05 -24.54 -2.86
CA VAL A 167 11.70 -23.28 -2.47
C VAL A 167 11.77 -23.11 -0.95
N SER A 168 12.54 -22.12 -0.52
CA SER A 168 12.59 -21.65 0.87
C SER A 168 11.99 -20.24 0.91
N VAL A 169 10.95 -20.04 1.72
CA VAL A 169 10.23 -18.76 1.83
C VAL A 169 10.29 -18.26 3.27
N ASP A 170 10.54 -16.96 3.43
CA ASP A 170 10.45 -16.29 4.73
C ASP A 170 9.15 -15.48 4.81
N LEU A 171 8.46 -15.53 5.95
CA LEU A 171 7.31 -14.66 6.24
C LEU A 171 7.71 -13.55 7.20
N SER A 172 7.33 -12.32 6.89
CA SER A 172 7.56 -11.14 7.73
C SER A 172 6.38 -10.18 7.71
N TYR A 173 6.22 -9.42 8.78
CA TYR A 173 5.25 -8.33 8.89
C TYR A 173 5.96 -6.98 8.82
N GLY A 174 5.42 -6.05 8.03
CA GLY A 174 5.87 -4.66 7.95
C GLY A 174 4.73 -3.67 7.67
N GLY A 175 3.58 -3.87 8.33
CA GLY A 175 2.29 -3.22 8.03
C GLY A 175 1.35 -4.09 7.20
N ALA A 176 1.90 -5.10 6.54
CA ALA A 176 1.20 -6.23 5.95
C ALA A 176 2.13 -7.46 5.97
N ILE A 177 1.58 -8.67 5.86
CA ILE A 177 2.36 -9.91 5.83
C ILE A 177 2.87 -10.16 4.41
N TYR A 178 4.17 -10.35 4.26
CA TYR A 178 4.83 -10.66 2.98
C TYR A 178 5.58 -11.98 3.05
N ALA A 179 5.46 -12.75 1.98
CA ALA A 179 6.35 -13.86 1.67
C ALA A 179 7.57 -13.34 0.89
N SER A 180 8.78 -13.71 1.27
CA SER A 180 10.00 -13.35 0.56
C SER A 180 10.70 -14.59 0.01
N VAL A 181 11.11 -14.55 -1.25
CA VAL A 181 11.76 -15.69 -1.93
C VAL A 181 12.86 -15.19 -2.86
N ASP A 182 13.99 -15.89 -2.86
CA ASP A 182 15.08 -15.65 -3.81
C ASP A 182 14.63 -16.05 -5.23
N ALA A 183 14.66 -15.10 -6.17
CA ALA A 183 14.27 -15.31 -7.55
C ALA A 183 15.14 -16.38 -8.23
N ALA A 184 16.42 -16.46 -7.89
CA ALA A 184 17.33 -17.47 -8.47
C ALA A 184 16.92 -18.89 -8.07
N SER A 185 16.31 -19.08 -6.88
CA SER A 185 15.83 -20.39 -6.41
C SER A 185 14.69 -20.97 -7.26
N VAL A 186 14.02 -20.13 -8.06
CA VAL A 186 12.97 -20.52 -9.02
C VAL A 186 13.42 -20.34 -10.48
N GLY A 187 14.71 -20.12 -10.69
CA GLY A 187 15.31 -19.93 -12.02
C GLY A 187 14.86 -18.65 -12.72
N LEU A 188 14.61 -17.57 -11.97
CA LEU A 188 14.21 -16.25 -12.47
C LEU A 188 15.19 -15.16 -11.98
N HIS A 189 15.07 -13.97 -12.56
CA HIS A 189 15.73 -12.75 -12.09
C HIS A 189 14.71 -11.60 -11.99
N VAL A 190 14.98 -10.60 -11.15
CA VAL A 190 14.12 -9.42 -11.00
C VAL A 190 14.38 -8.43 -12.14
N ARG A 191 13.84 -8.76 -13.33
CA ARG A 191 13.98 -7.98 -14.57
C ARG A 191 12.68 -7.99 -15.39
N PRO A 192 12.47 -7.00 -16.28
CA PRO A 192 11.25 -6.93 -17.10
C PRO A 192 10.98 -8.18 -17.94
N ASP A 193 12.01 -8.85 -18.44
CA ASP A 193 11.87 -10.05 -19.28
C ASP A 193 11.19 -11.21 -18.55
N ASP A 194 11.34 -11.29 -17.23
CA ASP A 194 10.79 -12.36 -16.39
C ASP A 194 9.45 -11.94 -15.73
N TYR A 195 8.93 -10.74 -16.02
CA TYR A 195 7.80 -10.11 -15.30
C TYR A 195 6.56 -11.01 -15.17
N GLY A 196 6.14 -11.66 -16.27
CA GLY A 196 4.97 -12.55 -16.25
C GLY A 196 5.17 -13.78 -15.35
N GLU A 197 6.37 -14.34 -15.36
CA GLU A 197 6.72 -15.52 -14.55
C GLU A 197 6.89 -15.15 -13.08
N LEU A 198 7.45 -13.98 -12.78
CA LEU A 198 7.53 -13.42 -11.42
C LEU A 198 6.13 -13.25 -10.82
N ILE A 199 5.16 -12.74 -11.60
CA ILE A 199 3.76 -12.66 -11.18
C ILE A 199 3.17 -14.04 -10.92
N ALA A 200 3.40 -14.99 -11.82
CA ALA A 200 2.83 -16.32 -11.73
C ALA A 200 3.30 -17.04 -10.45
N ILE A 201 4.61 -17.11 -10.23
CA ILE A 201 5.19 -17.78 -9.06
C ILE A 201 4.86 -17.04 -7.75
N GLY A 202 4.86 -15.70 -7.77
CA GLY A 202 4.49 -14.91 -6.61
C GLY A 202 3.05 -15.15 -6.17
N ARG A 203 2.11 -15.29 -7.11
CA ARG A 203 0.72 -15.65 -6.81
C ARG A 203 0.60 -17.06 -6.25
N GLU A 204 1.32 -18.02 -6.83
CA GLU A 204 1.34 -19.41 -6.35
C GLU A 204 1.78 -19.47 -4.88
N ILE A 205 2.91 -18.84 -4.55
CA ILE A 205 3.46 -18.80 -3.18
C ILE A 205 2.49 -18.11 -2.22
N LYS A 206 1.95 -16.95 -2.59
CA LYS A 206 0.97 -16.23 -1.77
C LYS A 206 -0.20 -17.12 -1.40
N TRP A 207 -0.84 -17.76 -2.39
CA TRP A 207 -2.04 -18.56 -2.15
C TRP A 207 -1.75 -19.82 -1.33
N ALA A 208 -0.60 -20.44 -1.51
CA ALA A 208 -0.21 -21.60 -0.73
C ALA A 208 -0.02 -21.28 0.77
N LEU A 209 0.36 -20.04 1.10
CA LEU A 209 0.58 -19.59 2.48
C LEU A 209 -0.59 -18.83 3.09
N ASN A 210 -1.55 -18.36 2.29
CA ASN A 210 -2.57 -17.41 2.74
C ASN A 210 -3.46 -17.92 3.88
N ASP A 211 -3.76 -19.22 3.89
CA ASP A 211 -4.63 -19.84 4.89
C ASP A 211 -3.84 -20.55 6.01
N SER A 212 -2.52 -20.39 6.01
CA SER A 212 -1.63 -20.93 7.04
C SER A 212 -1.90 -20.26 8.40
N PRO A 213 -1.71 -20.97 9.53
CA PRO A 213 -1.65 -20.34 10.85
C PRO A 213 -0.62 -19.20 10.95
N LEU A 214 0.44 -19.25 10.14
CA LEU A 214 1.48 -18.22 10.06
C LEU A 214 0.99 -16.90 9.42
N ALA A 215 -0.11 -16.94 8.66
CA ALA A 215 -0.70 -15.76 8.05
C ALA A 215 -1.67 -15.02 8.99
N LYS A 216 -1.77 -15.41 10.27
CA LYS A 216 -2.63 -14.76 11.26
C LYS A 216 -1.84 -13.70 12.03
N HIS A 217 -2.34 -12.46 12.01
CA HIS A 217 -1.79 -11.42 12.86
C HIS A 217 -2.15 -11.70 14.32
N PRO A 218 -1.23 -11.53 15.30
CA PRO A 218 -1.41 -12.00 16.67
C PRO A 218 -2.54 -11.32 17.44
N THR A 219 -2.92 -10.09 17.07
CA THR A 219 -3.84 -9.24 17.84
C THR A 219 -4.94 -8.58 17.04
N ASP A 220 -4.92 -8.67 15.71
CA ASP A 220 -5.88 -7.97 14.84
C ASP A 220 -6.14 -8.77 13.56
N ASP A 221 -7.25 -9.50 13.53
CA ASP A 221 -7.63 -10.34 12.41
C ASP A 221 -7.78 -9.58 11.08
N ARG A 222 -7.98 -8.26 11.12
CA ARG A 222 -8.11 -7.42 9.90
C ARG A 222 -6.79 -7.23 9.17
N LEU A 223 -5.68 -7.58 9.82
CA LEU A 223 -4.31 -7.53 9.30
C LEU A 223 -3.79 -8.93 8.89
N SER A 224 -4.61 -9.97 9.07
CA SER A 224 -4.29 -11.35 8.67
C SER A 224 -4.38 -11.54 7.15
N GLY A 225 -3.62 -12.51 6.64
CA GLY A 225 -3.52 -12.88 5.23
C GLY A 225 -2.21 -12.41 4.60
N VAL A 226 -1.68 -13.20 3.65
CA VAL A 226 -0.44 -12.84 2.93
C VAL A 226 -0.79 -11.78 1.87
N TYR A 227 -0.28 -10.56 2.04
CA TYR A 227 -0.56 -9.45 1.15
C TYR A 227 0.06 -9.69 -0.24
N GLY A 228 1.33 -10.08 -0.28
CA GLY A 228 2.05 -10.36 -1.52
C GLY A 228 3.32 -11.16 -1.29
N THR A 229 3.95 -11.53 -2.41
CA THR A 229 5.26 -12.17 -2.43
C THR A 229 6.28 -11.20 -3.00
N ILE A 230 7.35 -10.97 -2.26
CA ILE A 230 8.52 -10.20 -2.67
C ILE A 230 9.54 -11.19 -3.23
N LEU A 231 9.78 -11.11 -4.54
CA LEU A 231 10.90 -11.80 -5.18
C LEU A 231 12.10 -10.85 -5.20
N PHE A 232 13.26 -11.35 -4.79
CA PHE A 232 14.49 -10.56 -4.74
C PHE A 232 15.63 -11.31 -5.41
N ASP A 233 16.59 -10.57 -5.96
CA ASP A 233 17.91 -11.08 -6.33
C ASP A 233 18.88 -10.79 -5.18
N ASP A 234 19.64 -11.80 -4.74
CA ASP A 234 20.82 -11.56 -3.91
C ASP A 234 21.96 -11.04 -4.80
N LEU A 235 22.23 -9.74 -4.69
CA LEU A 235 23.27 -9.08 -5.48
C LEU A 235 24.69 -9.30 -4.91
N GLY A 236 24.82 -10.00 -3.78
CA GLY A 236 26.07 -10.21 -3.07
C GLY A 236 26.56 -8.94 -2.38
N VAL A 237 26.76 -9.04 -1.06
CA VAL A 237 27.61 -8.13 -0.29
C VAL A 237 28.75 -8.89 0.34
#